data_AF-A0A8S3V7H4-F1
#
_entry.id   AF-A0A8S3V7H4-F1
#
_cell.length_a   1.000
_cell.length_b   1.000
_cell.length_c   1.000
_cell.angle_alpha   90.00
_cell.angle_beta   90.00
_cell.angle_gamma   90.00
#
_symmetry.space_group_name_H-M   'P 1'
#
loop_
_entity.id
_entity.type
_entity.pdbx_description
1 polymer ?
#
loop_
_entity_poly.entity_id
_entity_poly.type
_entity_poly.pdbx_seq_one_letter_code
_entity_poly.pdbx_strand_id
1 'polypeptide(L)'
;MICLHQSEMTQKLEKVMSSFNIEQDIKDEIKSVMKENSNVESAFISFDTPSKLNQYAIENMGMVEPTEYILNNDQDVKTASMQYIPIIKTIEKLLNHEDVLSYVMNNHKSNDGVLRDICDVTNPIGHAVKKYKIGAFYMLLANLPPKYRSQLHVIQLVAMVEAIHLKTFGFKKVLQPLIQDLKVLENNGIIIHKPEGEISIQGSIIALSGDNLGAHAIGVFVENFTTLRCCRFCFIPRPQLQVCINCENLPLRTREMYDQQVNNCCK
;
A
#
# COMPACT_ATOMS: atom_id res chain seq x y z
N MET A 1 16.71 -16.71 -14.11
CA MET A 1 16.18 -15.33 -14.26
C MET A 1 17.23 -14.26 -13.94
N ILE A 2 18.19 -14.55 -13.04
CA ILE A 2 19.27 -13.62 -12.63
C ILE A 2 20.23 -13.26 -13.79
N CYS A 3 20.63 -14.22 -14.64
CA CYS A 3 21.55 -13.96 -15.77
C CYS A 3 20.99 -13.02 -16.86
N LEU A 4 19.67 -12.91 -17.01
CA LEU A 4 19.06 -11.98 -17.98
C LEU A 4 19.11 -10.52 -17.49
N HIS A 5 19.15 -10.30 -16.17
CA HIS A 5 19.26 -8.95 -15.58
C HIS A 5 20.69 -8.38 -15.68
N GLN A 6 21.70 -9.24 -15.70
CA GLN A 6 23.11 -8.83 -15.75
C GLN A 6 23.49 -8.25 -17.11
N SER A 7 23.13 -8.91 -18.22
CA SER A 7 23.40 -8.38 -19.56
C SER A 7 22.69 -7.04 -19.78
N GLU A 8 21.47 -6.88 -19.26
CA GLU A 8 20.71 -5.63 -19.37
C GLU A 8 21.29 -4.51 -18.49
N MET A 9 21.75 -4.82 -17.26
CA MET A 9 22.44 -3.86 -16.40
C MET A 9 23.76 -3.41 -17.00
N THR A 10 24.60 -4.34 -17.47
CA THR A 10 25.88 -4.02 -18.11
C THR A 10 25.67 -3.14 -19.34
N GLN A 11 24.67 -3.43 -20.18
CA GLN A 11 24.31 -2.61 -21.33
C GLN A 11 23.83 -1.20 -20.94
N LYS A 12 23.01 -1.07 -19.89
CA LYS A 12 22.56 0.24 -19.40
C LYS A 12 23.72 1.06 -18.84
N LEU A 13 24.61 0.43 -18.06
CA LEU A 13 25.77 1.09 -17.49
C LEU A 13 26.76 1.53 -18.57
N GLU A 14 27.04 0.69 -19.56
CA GLU A 14 27.88 1.06 -20.71
C GLU A 14 27.30 2.27 -21.44
N LYS A 15 25.99 2.30 -21.66
CA LYS A 15 25.30 3.45 -22.27
C LYS A 15 25.44 4.74 -21.43
N VAL A 16 25.35 4.63 -20.11
CA VAL A 16 25.54 5.77 -19.19
C VAL A 16 27.02 6.21 -19.20
N MET A 17 27.97 5.28 -19.14
CA MET A 17 29.41 5.59 -19.20
C MET A 17 29.83 6.20 -20.55
N SER A 18 29.13 5.90 -21.64
CA SER A 18 29.33 6.55 -22.94
C SER A 18 28.75 7.96 -23.00
N SER A 19 27.78 8.30 -22.14
CA SER A 19 27.15 9.63 -22.09
C SER A 19 27.93 10.65 -21.27
N PHE A 20 28.84 10.20 -20.42
CA PHE A 20 29.75 11.04 -19.65
C PHE A 20 31.18 10.93 -20.20
N ASN A 21 31.90 12.05 -20.29
CA ASN A 21 33.29 12.07 -20.78
C ASN A 21 34.27 11.61 -19.68
N ILE A 22 34.04 10.39 -19.18
CA ILE A 22 34.84 9.76 -18.12
C ILE A 22 36.16 9.29 -18.73
N GLU A 23 37.27 9.59 -18.05
CA GLU A 23 38.61 9.14 -18.40
C GLU A 23 38.67 7.61 -18.56
N GLN A 24 39.47 7.16 -19.51
CA GLN A 24 39.54 5.76 -19.90
C GLN A 24 39.98 4.86 -18.73
N ASP A 25 40.85 5.38 -17.87
CA ASP A 25 41.41 4.69 -16.72
C ASP A 25 40.31 4.34 -15.68
N ILE A 26 39.37 5.27 -15.45
CA ILE A 26 38.21 5.06 -14.57
C ILE A 26 37.22 4.06 -15.19
N LYS A 27 37.03 4.11 -16.52
CA LYS A 27 36.20 3.13 -17.24
C LYS A 27 36.77 1.71 -17.12
N ASP A 28 38.09 1.57 -17.16
CA ASP A 28 38.77 0.28 -17.06
C ASP A 28 38.77 -0.25 -15.61
N GLU A 29 38.84 0.64 -14.61
CA GLU A 29 38.65 0.29 -13.20
C GLU A 29 37.21 -0.17 -12.90
N ILE A 30 36.20 0.53 -13.41
CA ILE A 30 34.79 0.13 -13.26
C ILE A 30 34.53 -1.20 -13.97
N LYS A 31 35.07 -1.40 -15.17
CA LYS A 31 34.97 -2.69 -15.88
C LYS A 31 35.69 -3.83 -15.16
N SER A 32 36.80 -3.54 -14.47
CA SER A 32 37.52 -4.50 -13.62
C SER A 32 36.65 -4.96 -12.45
N VAL A 33 35.97 -4.05 -11.76
CA VAL A 33 35.01 -4.36 -10.68
C VAL A 33 33.82 -5.18 -11.20
N MET A 34 33.45 -5.05 -12.47
CA MET A 34 32.31 -5.75 -13.09
C MET A 34 32.66 -7.05 -13.82
N LYS A 35 33.93 -7.41 -13.99
CA LYS A 35 34.30 -8.67 -14.66
C LYS A 35 33.84 -9.88 -13.84
N GLU A 36 33.33 -10.86 -14.57
CA GLU A 36 32.87 -12.18 -14.10
C GLU A 36 33.80 -12.73 -13.01
N ASN A 37 33.23 -13.05 -11.84
CA ASN A 37 33.88 -13.29 -10.54
C ASN A 37 34.10 -12.09 -9.61
N SER A 38 33.37 -10.98 -9.81
CA SER A 38 33.28 -9.95 -8.78
C SER A 38 32.47 -10.45 -7.57
N ASN A 39 32.84 -10.00 -6.37
CA ASN A 39 32.14 -10.29 -5.10
C ASN A 39 30.62 -10.05 -5.15
N VAL A 40 30.13 -9.33 -6.16
CA VAL A 40 28.71 -9.03 -6.38
C VAL A 40 27.94 -10.28 -6.80
N GLU A 41 28.51 -11.11 -7.70
CA GLU A 41 27.86 -12.32 -8.18
C GLU A 41 27.87 -13.43 -7.11
N SER A 42 28.99 -13.57 -6.37
CA SER A 42 29.06 -14.45 -5.19
C SER A 42 28.15 -13.99 -4.05
N ALA A 43 27.95 -12.67 -3.89
CA ALA A 43 26.94 -12.14 -2.97
C ALA A 43 25.52 -12.55 -3.38
N PHE A 44 25.19 -12.57 -4.68
CA PHE A 44 23.89 -13.05 -5.16
C PHE A 44 23.75 -14.59 -5.14
N ILE A 45 24.84 -15.35 -5.34
CA ILE A 45 24.87 -16.81 -5.13
C ILE A 45 24.58 -17.16 -3.67
N SER A 46 24.97 -16.30 -2.73
CA SER A 46 24.67 -16.46 -1.30
C SER A 46 23.16 -16.31 -0.98
N PHE A 47 22.37 -15.73 -1.89
CA PHE A 47 20.91 -15.61 -1.83
C PHE A 47 20.19 -16.61 -2.76
N ASP A 48 20.74 -17.82 -2.88
CA ASP A 48 20.21 -18.93 -3.69
C ASP A 48 18.77 -19.36 -3.34
N THR A 49 18.28 -19.00 -2.16
CA THR A 49 16.97 -19.41 -1.64
C THR A 49 16.16 -18.20 -1.19
N PRO A 50 14.82 -18.21 -1.38
CA PRO A 50 13.95 -17.15 -0.88
C PRO A 50 14.13 -16.88 0.61
N SER A 51 14.41 -17.90 1.41
CA SER A 51 14.66 -17.77 2.85
C SER A 51 15.91 -16.96 3.16
N LYS A 52 17.04 -17.21 2.49
CA LYS A 52 18.27 -16.44 2.69
C LYS A 52 18.11 -14.99 2.24
N LEU A 53 17.41 -14.76 1.14
CA LEU A 53 17.09 -13.42 0.67
C LEU A 53 16.19 -12.66 1.65
N ASN A 54 15.12 -13.30 2.12
CA ASN A 54 14.21 -12.70 3.11
C ASN A 54 14.96 -12.38 4.41
N GLN A 55 15.75 -13.32 4.91
CA GLN A 55 16.56 -13.13 6.11
C GLN A 55 17.50 -11.92 5.96
N TYR A 56 18.20 -11.83 4.83
CA TYR A 56 19.04 -10.67 4.54
C TYR A 56 18.26 -9.36 4.44
N ALA A 57 17.08 -9.38 3.80
CA ALA A 57 16.21 -8.21 3.69
C ALA A 57 15.71 -7.74 5.06
N ILE A 58 15.42 -8.66 5.98
CA ILE A 58 15.02 -8.35 7.36
C ILE A 58 16.19 -7.74 8.13
N GLU A 59 17.35 -8.40 8.07
CA GLU A 59 18.54 -8.02 8.84
C GLU A 59 19.16 -6.70 8.35
N ASN A 60 19.22 -6.48 7.03
CA ASN A 60 20.00 -5.41 6.43
C ASN A 60 19.16 -4.34 5.72
N MET A 61 17.94 -4.67 5.27
CA MET A 61 17.09 -3.74 4.51
C MET A 61 15.87 -3.25 5.31
N GLY A 62 15.72 -3.68 6.56
CA GLY A 62 14.62 -3.27 7.42
C GLY A 62 13.25 -3.79 6.98
N MET A 63 13.21 -4.90 6.22
CA MET A 63 11.96 -5.52 5.80
C MET A 63 11.15 -6.00 7.01
N VAL A 64 9.85 -5.70 7.02
CA VAL A 64 8.93 -6.20 8.04
C VAL A 64 8.24 -7.45 7.52
N GLU A 65 8.35 -8.54 8.27
CA GLU A 65 7.76 -9.82 7.88
C GLU A 65 6.23 -9.82 7.99
N PRO A 66 5.53 -10.44 7.02
CA PRO A 66 4.10 -10.67 7.13
C PRO A 66 3.82 -11.73 8.21
N THR A 67 2.73 -11.51 8.94
CA THR A 67 2.17 -12.42 9.93
C THR A 67 0.89 -13.04 9.39
N GLU A 68 0.76 -14.36 9.46
CA GLU A 68 -0.45 -15.07 9.07
C GLU A 68 -1.51 -15.01 10.17
N TYR A 69 -2.75 -14.66 9.80
CA TYR A 69 -3.90 -14.68 10.69
C TYR A 69 -4.95 -15.66 10.17
N ILE A 70 -5.35 -16.59 11.02
CA ILE A 70 -6.40 -17.57 10.74
C ILE A 70 -7.77 -16.92 10.99
N LEU A 71 -8.66 -16.98 10.01
CA LEU A 71 -9.97 -16.33 10.00
C LEU A 71 -11.10 -17.27 10.42
N ASN A 72 -10.95 -18.57 10.19
CA ASN A 72 -11.91 -19.60 10.59
C ASN A 72 -11.66 -20.07 12.04
N ASN A 73 -12.67 -20.72 12.63
CA ASN A 73 -12.49 -21.43 13.89
C ASN A 73 -11.96 -22.85 13.60
N ASP A 74 -11.31 -23.49 14.58
CA ASP A 74 -10.63 -24.81 14.45
C ASP A 74 -11.52 -25.98 13.96
N GLN A 75 -12.82 -25.76 13.76
CA GLN A 75 -13.79 -26.78 13.31
C GLN A 75 -14.00 -26.82 11.77
N ASP A 76 -13.43 -25.89 11.01
CA ASP A 76 -13.62 -25.82 9.55
C ASP A 76 -12.57 -26.64 8.76
N VAL A 77 -13.04 -27.37 7.74
CA VAL A 77 -12.25 -28.32 6.91
C VAL A 77 -11.18 -27.62 6.04
N LYS A 78 -11.30 -26.32 5.79
CA LYS A 78 -10.35 -25.53 4.98
C LYS A 78 -9.93 -24.29 5.74
N THR A 79 -8.63 -24.17 6.02
CA THR A 79 -8.03 -23.02 6.69
C THR A 79 -8.18 -21.77 5.84
N ALA A 80 -8.98 -20.83 6.32
CA ALA A 80 -9.10 -19.51 5.71
C ALA A 80 -8.13 -18.58 6.42
N SER A 81 -7.10 -18.10 5.73
CA SER A 81 -6.12 -17.19 6.32
C SER A 81 -6.00 -15.89 5.55
N MET A 82 -5.32 -14.94 6.18
CA MET A 82 -4.85 -13.71 5.57
C MET A 82 -3.40 -13.44 5.99
N GLN A 83 -2.71 -12.65 5.19
CA GLN A 83 -1.36 -12.16 5.50
C GLN A 83 -1.45 -10.69 5.88
N TYR A 84 -0.85 -10.32 7.01
CA TYR A 84 -0.84 -8.95 7.53
C TYR A 84 0.58 -8.50 7.81
N ILE A 85 0.96 -7.32 7.34
CA ILE A 85 2.25 -6.69 7.63
C ILE A 85 2.00 -5.63 8.71
N PRO A 86 2.57 -5.80 9.93
CA PRO A 86 2.32 -4.88 11.05
C PRO A 86 2.71 -3.45 10.73
N ILE A 87 1.71 -2.55 10.67
CA ILE A 87 1.95 -1.18 10.21
C ILE A 87 2.79 -0.38 11.19
N ILE A 88 2.70 -0.69 12.49
CA ILE A 88 3.51 -0.01 13.51
C ILE A 88 5.00 -0.26 13.25
N LYS A 89 5.37 -1.53 13.03
CA LYS A 89 6.76 -1.90 12.71
C LYS A 89 7.19 -1.29 11.38
N THR A 90 6.31 -1.30 10.37
CA THR A 90 6.62 -0.70 9.06
C THR A 90 6.88 0.79 9.19
N ILE A 91 6.04 1.52 9.90
CA ILE A 91 6.20 2.96 10.13
C ILE A 91 7.47 3.23 10.95
N GLU A 92 7.73 2.45 12.00
CA GLU A 92 8.97 2.57 12.79
C GLU A 92 10.22 2.41 11.91
N LYS A 93 10.25 1.39 11.03
CA LYS A 93 11.34 1.18 10.07
C LYS A 93 11.47 2.32 9.07
N LEU A 94 10.35 2.84 8.55
CA LEU A 94 10.35 3.98 7.63
C LEU A 94 10.86 5.25 8.30
N LEU A 95 10.46 5.52 9.55
CA LEU A 95 10.85 6.71 10.31
C LEU A 95 12.30 6.68 10.80
N ASN A 96 12.96 5.52 10.77
CA ASN A 96 14.41 5.44 10.99
C ASN A 96 15.21 6.07 9.85
N HIS A 97 14.62 6.23 8.66
CA HIS A 97 15.24 6.99 7.58
C HIS A 97 15.10 8.50 7.83
N GLU A 98 16.24 9.21 7.84
CA GLU A 98 16.28 10.63 8.20
C GLU A 98 15.49 11.51 7.24
N ASP A 99 15.48 11.18 5.95
CA ASP A 99 14.71 11.88 4.94
C ASP A 99 13.20 11.73 5.19
N VAL A 100 12.71 10.52 5.41
CA VAL A 100 11.30 10.25 5.74
C VAL A 100 10.90 10.97 7.02
N LEU A 101 11.70 10.86 8.08
CA LEU A 101 11.44 11.56 9.34
C LEU A 101 11.42 13.07 9.14
N SER A 102 12.34 13.62 8.36
CA SER A 102 12.37 15.06 8.10
C SER A 102 11.08 15.55 7.42
N TYR A 103 10.51 14.77 6.50
CA TYR A 103 9.22 15.10 5.87
C TYR A 103 8.05 14.97 6.85
N VAL A 104 8.09 13.99 7.74
CA VAL A 104 7.05 13.78 8.77
C VAL A 104 7.06 14.90 9.80
N MET A 105 8.24 15.35 10.23
CA MET A 105 8.39 16.45 11.19
C MET A 105 8.13 17.83 10.55
N ASN A 106 8.48 18.01 9.28
CA ASN A 106 8.28 19.26 8.53
C ASN A 106 7.07 19.15 7.60
N ASN A 107 5.87 19.11 8.19
CA ASN A 107 4.62 18.97 7.44
C ASN A 107 4.50 20.00 6.30
N HIS A 108 4.24 19.49 5.10
CA HIS A 108 3.78 20.31 3.98
C HIS A 108 2.34 20.78 4.25
N LYS A 109 2.20 21.99 4.80
CA LYS A 109 0.89 22.65 4.90
C LYS A 109 0.53 23.23 3.54
N SER A 110 -0.65 22.88 3.00
CA SER A 110 -1.25 23.72 1.95
C SER A 110 -1.65 25.04 2.59
N ASN A 111 -1.16 26.16 2.05
CA ASN A 111 -1.40 27.49 2.60
C ASN A 111 -2.87 27.95 2.50
N ASP A 112 -3.71 27.19 1.79
CA ASP A 112 -5.10 27.51 1.52
C ASP A 112 -6.09 26.49 2.10
N GLY A 113 -5.63 25.56 2.93
CA GLY A 113 -6.48 24.54 3.55
C GLY A 113 -7.05 23.50 2.56
N VAL A 114 -6.64 23.53 1.29
CA VAL A 114 -7.05 22.54 0.30
C VAL A 114 -6.03 21.39 0.32
N LEU A 115 -6.48 20.20 0.71
CA LEU A 115 -5.72 18.98 0.52
C LEU A 115 -5.68 18.67 -0.98
N ARG A 116 -4.67 19.20 -1.66
CA ARG A 116 -4.37 18.80 -3.03
C ARG A 116 -3.48 17.56 -2.97
N ASP A 117 -3.89 16.54 -3.71
CA ASP A 117 -3.21 15.24 -3.89
C ASP A 117 -3.81 14.09 -3.08
N ILE A 118 -4.92 13.55 -3.59
CA ILE A 118 -5.34 12.17 -3.34
C ILE A 118 -4.78 11.38 -4.52
N CYS A 119 -3.69 10.64 -4.30
CA CYS A 119 -3.26 9.64 -5.26
C CYS A 119 -4.24 8.47 -5.19
N ASP A 120 -5.07 8.32 -6.22
CA ASP A 120 -5.75 7.06 -6.47
C ASP A 120 -4.69 6.01 -6.75
N VAL A 121 -4.52 5.06 -5.82
CA VAL A 121 -3.71 3.86 -6.05
C VAL A 121 -4.47 3.05 -7.09
N THR A 122 -4.08 3.21 -8.35
CA THR A 122 -4.70 2.52 -9.47
C THR A 122 -4.45 1.01 -9.36
N ASN A 123 -5.51 0.24 -9.56
CA ASN A 123 -5.46 -1.21 -9.59
C ASN A 123 -4.93 -1.67 -10.95
N PRO A 124 -3.92 -2.56 -11.03
CA PRO A 124 -3.65 -3.31 -12.24
C PRO A 124 -4.74 -4.38 -12.42
N ILE A 125 -5.93 -3.98 -12.92
CA ILE A 125 -7.00 -4.93 -13.25
C ILE A 125 -6.66 -5.63 -14.57
N GLY A 126 -6.20 -6.87 -14.47
CA GLY A 126 -6.26 -7.84 -15.57
C GLY A 126 -7.67 -8.44 -15.68
N HIS A 127 -8.27 -8.40 -16.86
CA HIS A 127 -9.65 -8.82 -17.14
C HIS A 127 -9.94 -10.33 -17.03
N ALA A 128 -9.01 -11.16 -16.53
CA ALA A 128 -9.04 -12.60 -16.79
C ALA A 128 -8.54 -13.49 -15.65
N VAL A 129 -9.04 -13.39 -14.41
CA VAL A 129 -8.97 -14.54 -13.47
C VAL A 129 -10.18 -14.57 -12.53
N LYS A 130 -11.26 -15.27 -12.93
CA LYS A 130 -12.49 -15.39 -12.11
C LYS A 130 -12.33 -16.30 -10.88
N LYS A 131 -11.25 -17.07 -10.77
CA LYS A 131 -11.14 -18.18 -9.81
C LYS A 131 -10.38 -17.86 -8.51
N TYR A 132 -9.50 -16.85 -8.51
CA TYR A 132 -8.67 -16.49 -7.34
C TYR A 132 -8.48 -14.97 -7.23
N LYS A 133 -9.55 -14.26 -6.84
CA LYS A 133 -9.44 -12.81 -6.59
C LYS A 133 -8.78 -12.59 -5.22
N ILE A 134 -7.79 -11.72 -5.19
CA ILE A 134 -7.08 -11.32 -3.96
C ILE A 134 -7.49 -9.88 -3.64
N GLY A 135 -7.86 -9.63 -2.38
CA GLY A 135 -7.96 -8.29 -1.82
C GLY A 135 -6.60 -7.90 -1.23
N ALA A 136 -6.04 -6.79 -1.72
CA ALA A 136 -4.81 -6.22 -1.21
C ALA A 136 -5.09 -4.83 -0.64
N PHE A 137 -4.53 -4.55 0.54
CA PHE A 137 -4.64 -3.27 1.22
C PHE A 137 -3.26 -2.63 1.29
N TYR A 138 -3.20 -1.35 0.98
CA TYR A 138 -1.97 -0.58 0.95
C TYR A 138 -2.07 0.63 1.88
N MET A 139 -0.92 1.12 2.32
CA MET A 139 -0.79 2.38 3.04
C MET A 139 0.23 3.29 2.38
N LEU A 140 0.06 4.58 2.61
CA LEU A 140 0.98 5.61 2.17
C LEU A 140 1.15 6.62 3.30
N LEU A 141 2.37 7.10 3.50
CA LEU A 141 2.62 8.21 4.42
C LEU A 141 2.25 9.52 3.73
N ALA A 142 1.16 10.14 4.21
CA ALA A 142 0.67 11.39 3.65
C ALA A 142 1.65 12.56 3.82
N ASN A 143 2.59 12.49 4.76
CA ASN A 143 3.56 13.55 5.00
C ASN A 143 4.63 13.65 3.90
N LEU A 144 4.82 12.59 3.10
CA LEU A 144 5.79 12.60 2.01
C LEU A 144 5.37 13.60 0.92
N PRO A 145 6.30 14.30 0.27
CA PRO A 145 5.98 15.19 -0.85
C PRO A 145 5.19 14.50 -1.98
N PRO A 146 4.25 15.20 -2.65
CA PRO A 146 3.46 14.67 -3.78
C PRO A 146 4.31 13.95 -4.84
N LYS A 147 5.51 14.47 -5.14
CA LYS A 147 6.45 13.87 -6.11
C LYS A 147 6.81 12.41 -5.84
N TYR A 148 6.73 11.96 -4.58
CA TYR A 148 7.11 10.61 -4.19
C TYR A 148 5.90 9.70 -3.96
N ARG A 149 4.71 10.26 -3.67
CA ARG A 149 3.51 9.50 -3.30
C ARG A 149 3.03 8.54 -4.38
N SER A 150 3.29 8.85 -5.65
CA SER A 150 2.90 8.01 -6.79
C SER A 150 3.92 6.91 -7.12
N GLN A 151 5.05 6.84 -6.42
CA GLN A 151 6.09 5.84 -6.71
C GLN A 151 5.75 4.50 -6.06
N LEU A 152 5.89 3.41 -6.81
CA LEU A 152 5.51 2.06 -6.35
C LEU A 152 6.22 1.64 -5.05
N HIS A 153 7.48 2.05 -4.86
CA HIS A 153 8.24 1.70 -3.65
C HIS A 153 7.81 2.50 -2.40
N VAL A 154 7.00 3.55 -2.54
CA VAL A 154 6.45 4.32 -1.42
C VAL A 154 5.13 3.71 -0.93
N ILE A 155 4.38 3.05 -1.83
CA ILE A 155 3.13 2.36 -1.52
C ILE A 155 3.45 1.06 -0.76
N GLN A 156 3.18 1.04 0.54
CA GLN A 156 3.47 -0.12 1.38
C GLN A 156 2.28 -1.07 1.39
N LEU A 157 2.54 -2.36 1.20
CA LEU A 157 1.53 -3.40 1.38
C LEU A 157 1.25 -3.61 2.87
N VAL A 158 -0.02 -3.74 3.22
CA VAL A 158 -0.49 -3.88 4.61
C VAL A 158 -1.16 -5.22 4.84
N ALA A 159 -2.01 -5.65 3.93
CA ALA A 159 -2.72 -6.92 4.06
C ALA A 159 -3.03 -7.54 2.71
N MET A 160 -3.05 -8.87 2.69
CA MET A 160 -3.52 -9.68 1.57
C MET A 160 -4.45 -10.78 2.05
N VAL A 161 -5.55 -10.97 1.34
CA VAL A 161 -6.58 -11.93 1.70
C VAL A 161 -7.32 -12.39 0.44
N GLU A 162 -7.76 -13.65 0.40
CA GLU A 162 -8.63 -14.09 -0.69
C GLU A 162 -9.99 -13.36 -0.62
N ALA A 163 -10.48 -12.88 -1.76
CA ALA A 163 -11.74 -12.14 -1.83
C ALA A 163 -12.95 -12.96 -1.36
N ILE A 164 -12.86 -14.30 -1.42
CA ILE A 164 -13.90 -15.18 -0.86
C ILE A 164 -13.96 -15.05 0.66
N HIS A 165 -12.82 -14.99 1.34
CA HIS A 165 -12.75 -14.81 2.79
C HIS A 165 -13.25 -13.42 3.21
N LEU A 166 -12.98 -12.38 2.41
CA LEU A 166 -13.56 -11.05 2.65
C LEU A 166 -15.09 -11.06 2.62
N LYS A 167 -15.70 -11.81 1.69
CA LYS A 167 -17.16 -11.95 1.61
C LYS A 167 -17.75 -12.79 2.74
N THR A 168 -17.04 -13.85 3.16
CA THR A 168 -17.51 -14.76 4.21
C THR A 168 -17.38 -14.15 5.61
N PHE A 169 -16.25 -13.53 5.94
CA PHE A 169 -15.94 -13.05 7.29
C PHE A 169 -16.17 -11.54 7.47
N GLY A 170 -16.26 -10.79 6.36
CA GLY A 170 -16.43 -9.34 6.36
C GLY A 170 -15.14 -8.57 6.69
N PHE A 171 -15.11 -7.29 6.30
CA PHE A 171 -13.96 -6.41 6.52
C PHE A 171 -13.61 -6.24 8.00
N LYS A 172 -14.60 -6.20 8.90
CA LYS A 172 -14.37 -5.99 10.34
C LYS A 172 -13.48 -7.07 10.96
N LYS A 173 -13.72 -8.34 10.62
CA LYS A 173 -12.93 -9.46 11.14
C LYS A 173 -11.56 -9.53 10.47
N VAL A 174 -11.53 -9.37 9.15
CA VAL A 174 -10.29 -9.46 8.36
C VAL A 174 -9.33 -8.30 8.67
N LEU A 175 -9.82 -7.07 8.77
CA LEU A 175 -8.98 -5.90 9.06
C LEU A 175 -8.83 -5.63 10.56
N GLN A 176 -9.25 -6.56 11.43
CA GLN A 176 -9.07 -6.44 12.87
C GLN A 176 -7.62 -6.12 13.29
N PRO A 177 -6.58 -6.82 12.81
CA PRO A 177 -5.20 -6.49 13.19
C PRO A 177 -4.81 -5.07 12.77
N LEU A 178 -5.20 -4.64 11.56
CA LEU A 178 -4.99 -3.27 11.11
C LEU A 178 -5.69 -2.24 12.01
N ILE A 179 -6.96 -2.48 12.37
CA ILE A 179 -7.72 -1.59 13.25
C ILE A 179 -7.07 -1.49 14.64
N GLN A 180 -6.50 -2.59 15.13
CA GLN A 180 -5.81 -2.60 16.41
C GLN A 180 -4.52 -1.78 16.37
N ASP A 181 -3.71 -1.95 15.33
CA ASP A 181 -2.48 -1.18 15.14
C ASP A 181 -2.79 0.32 14.99
N LEU A 182 -3.85 0.68 14.25
CA LEU A 182 -4.30 2.07 14.10
C LEU A 182 -4.70 2.69 15.43
N LYS A 183 -5.41 1.96 16.30
CA LYS A 183 -5.76 2.45 17.64
C LYS A 183 -4.52 2.71 18.49
N VAL A 184 -3.51 1.86 18.40
CA VAL A 184 -2.24 2.06 19.12
C VAL A 184 -1.52 3.29 18.55
N LEU A 185 -1.48 3.43 17.23
CA LEU A 185 -0.88 4.59 16.56
C LEU A 185 -1.54 5.93 16.95
N GLU A 186 -2.86 5.94 17.10
CA GLU A 186 -3.64 7.13 17.49
C GLU A 186 -3.53 7.45 18.98
N ASN A 187 -3.62 6.45 19.87
CA ASN A 187 -3.68 6.68 21.31
C ASN A 187 -2.30 6.70 21.98
N ASN A 188 -1.42 5.78 21.62
CA ASN A 188 -0.11 5.59 22.25
C ASN A 188 1.01 6.23 21.43
N GLY A 189 0.89 6.22 20.09
CA GLY A 189 1.95 6.64 19.19
C GLY A 189 3.10 5.64 19.08
N ILE A 190 4.16 6.03 18.39
CA ILE A 190 5.40 5.29 18.16
C ILE A 190 6.56 6.10 18.74
N ILE A 191 7.43 5.45 19.51
CA ILE A 191 8.65 6.06 20.06
C ILE A 191 9.81 5.69 19.16
N ILE A 192 10.54 6.70 18.69
CA ILE A 192 11.75 6.54 17.89
C ILE A 192 12.94 6.96 18.75
N HIS A 193 13.89 6.05 18.93
CA HIS A 193 15.11 6.33 19.66
C HIS A 193 16.17 6.88 18.70
N LYS A 194 16.56 8.14 18.87
CA LYS A 194 17.68 8.76 18.16
C LYS A 194 18.84 9.08 19.12
N PRO A 195 20.07 9.28 18.60
CA PRO A 195 21.19 9.75 19.41
C PRO A 195 20.91 11.09 20.11
N GLU A 196 20.03 11.91 19.53
CA GLU A 196 19.66 13.25 20.00
C GLU A 196 18.51 13.24 21.03
N GLY A 197 17.88 12.08 21.25
CA GLY A 197 16.74 11.92 22.16
C GLY A 197 15.64 11.02 21.60
N GLU A 198 14.59 10.84 22.39
CA GLU A 198 13.41 10.07 22.00
C GLU A 198 12.36 10.98 21.37
N ILE A 199 11.83 10.57 20.23
CA ILE A 199 10.77 11.29 19.51
C ILE A 199 9.52 10.43 19.53
N SER A 200 8.42 10.96 20.08
CA SER A 200 7.12 10.30 20.06
C SER A 200 6.27 10.85 18.92
N ILE A 201 5.78 9.97 18.04
CA ILE A 201 4.97 10.31 16.87
C ILE A 201 3.64 9.58 16.93
N GLN A 202 2.55 10.34 16.85
CA GLN A 202 1.20 9.81 16.68
C GLN A 202 0.74 9.99 15.24
N GLY A 203 -0.15 9.12 14.78
CA GLY A 203 -0.69 9.15 13.43
C GLY A 203 -2.15 8.72 13.39
N SER A 204 -2.86 9.13 12.34
CA SER A 204 -4.24 8.74 12.08
C SER A 204 -4.48 8.63 10.58
N ILE A 205 -5.59 8.01 10.19
CA ILE A 205 -6.00 7.91 8.79
C ILE A 205 -6.64 9.21 8.35
N ILE A 206 -6.08 9.82 7.30
CA ILE A 206 -6.65 11.02 6.70
C ILE A 206 -7.65 10.71 5.57
N ALA A 207 -7.45 9.59 4.87
CA ALA A 207 -8.25 9.22 3.71
C ALA A 207 -8.17 7.71 3.46
N LEU A 208 -9.26 7.16 2.91
CA LEU A 208 -9.31 5.82 2.35
C LEU A 208 -9.60 5.96 0.87
N SER A 209 -8.69 5.47 0.02
CA SER A 209 -8.92 5.36 -1.42
C SER A 209 -9.01 3.89 -1.81
N GLY A 210 -9.83 3.63 -2.83
CA GLY A 210 -10.05 2.33 -3.40
C GLY A 210 -10.81 2.48 -4.71
N ASP A 211 -10.68 1.48 -5.58
CA ASP A 211 -11.45 1.44 -6.82
C ASP A 211 -12.96 1.45 -6.52
N ASN A 212 -13.77 1.70 -7.54
CA ASN A 212 -15.21 1.83 -7.34
C ASN A 212 -15.81 0.61 -6.63
N LEU A 213 -15.34 -0.60 -6.93
CA LEU A 213 -15.86 -1.82 -6.34
C LEU A 213 -15.44 -1.96 -4.86
N GLY A 214 -14.14 -1.83 -4.59
CA GLY A 214 -13.56 -1.93 -3.26
C GLY A 214 -14.06 -0.85 -2.32
N ALA A 215 -14.24 0.38 -2.80
CA ALA A 215 -14.80 1.45 -2.00
C ALA A 215 -16.30 1.26 -1.72
N HIS A 216 -17.07 0.66 -2.65
CA HIS A 216 -18.43 0.24 -2.34
C HIS A 216 -18.43 -0.89 -1.31
N ALA A 217 -17.55 -1.87 -1.44
CA ALA A 217 -17.42 -3.00 -0.52
C ALA A 217 -17.08 -2.55 0.91
N ILE A 218 -16.08 -1.67 1.07
CA ILE A 218 -15.68 -1.09 2.36
C ILE A 218 -16.81 -0.25 2.95
N GLY A 219 -17.50 0.54 2.11
CA GLY A 219 -18.64 1.35 2.51
C GLY A 219 -19.94 0.57 2.73
N VAL A 220 -19.91 -0.76 2.60
CA VAL A 220 -21.08 -1.65 2.72
C VAL A 220 -22.22 -1.21 1.78
N PHE A 221 -21.85 -0.77 0.57
CA PHE A 221 -22.75 -0.46 -0.52
C PHE A 221 -22.81 -1.62 -1.52
N VAL A 222 -23.85 -1.63 -2.36
CA VAL A 222 -23.99 -2.64 -3.41
C VAL A 222 -22.90 -2.46 -4.46
N GLU A 223 -22.12 -3.52 -4.68
CA GLU A 223 -21.07 -3.67 -5.68
C GLU A 223 -21.61 -3.79 -7.14
N ASN A 224 -22.67 -3.04 -7.47
CA ASN A 224 -23.32 -3.05 -8.78
C ASN A 224 -23.75 -1.63 -9.21
N PHE A 225 -23.15 -1.16 -10.30
CA PHE A 225 -23.34 0.20 -10.84
C PHE A 225 -24.60 0.37 -11.71
N THR A 226 -25.38 -0.69 -11.86
CA THR A 226 -26.68 -0.70 -12.58
C THR A 226 -27.86 -0.49 -11.62
N THR A 227 -27.61 -0.46 -10.31
CA THR A 227 -28.63 -0.24 -9.29
C THR A 227 -29.25 1.17 -9.38
N LEU A 228 -30.46 1.32 -8.83
CA LEU A 228 -31.16 2.61 -8.81
C LEU A 228 -30.32 3.71 -8.16
N ARG A 229 -29.58 3.41 -7.10
CA ARG A 229 -28.72 4.37 -6.38
C ARG A 229 -27.29 3.84 -6.30
N CYS A 230 -26.51 4.08 -7.36
CA CYS A 230 -25.15 3.57 -7.50
C CYS A 230 -24.03 4.50 -7.01
N CYS A 231 -24.32 5.75 -6.65
CA CYS A 231 -23.29 6.69 -6.16
C CYS A 231 -23.07 6.53 -4.65
N ARG A 232 -21.82 6.42 -4.19
CA ARG A 232 -21.48 6.37 -2.75
C ARG A 232 -21.64 7.70 -2.00
N PHE A 233 -21.65 8.82 -2.72
CA PHE A 233 -21.64 10.17 -2.15
C PHE A 233 -23.02 10.82 -2.12
N CYS A 234 -23.80 10.69 -3.20
CA CYS A 234 -25.11 11.31 -3.33
C CYS A 234 -26.24 10.27 -3.29
N PHE A 235 -27.45 10.74 -2.99
CA PHE A 235 -28.65 9.92 -2.90
C PHE A 235 -29.50 9.90 -4.19
N ILE A 236 -28.94 10.43 -5.28
CA ILE A 236 -29.65 10.63 -6.54
C ILE A 236 -29.87 9.28 -7.26
N PRO A 237 -31.09 9.02 -7.77
CA PRO A 237 -31.36 7.90 -8.65
C PRO A 237 -30.59 7.98 -9.98
N ARG A 238 -30.16 6.84 -10.50
CA ARG A 238 -29.40 6.71 -11.75
C ARG A 238 -30.01 7.45 -12.97
N PRO A 239 -31.34 7.43 -13.22
CA PRO A 239 -31.91 8.20 -14.33
C PRO A 239 -31.66 9.71 -14.20
N GLN A 240 -31.67 10.24 -12.97
CA GLN A 240 -31.39 11.65 -12.71
C GLN A 240 -29.88 11.95 -12.81
N LEU A 241 -29.01 11.01 -12.40
CA LEU A 241 -27.56 11.14 -12.58
C LEU A 241 -27.15 11.31 -14.05
N GLN A 242 -27.84 10.66 -14.99
CA GLN A 242 -27.54 10.76 -16.43
C GLN A 242 -27.82 12.16 -17.01
N VAL A 243 -28.70 12.93 -16.38
CA VAL A 243 -29.12 14.28 -16.81
C VAL A 243 -28.48 15.36 -15.95
N CYS A 244 -27.81 14.97 -14.85
CA CYS A 244 -27.21 15.89 -13.91
C CYS A 244 -25.88 16.41 -14.47
N ILE A 245 -25.84 17.69 -14.82
CA ILE A 245 -24.65 18.35 -15.39
C ILE A 245 -23.75 18.91 -14.28
N ASN A 246 -24.33 19.36 -13.16
CA ASN A 246 -23.61 20.00 -12.06
C ASN A 246 -23.77 19.25 -10.74
N CYS A 247 -22.65 19.00 -10.06
CA CYS A 247 -22.59 18.26 -8.80
C CYS A 247 -22.59 19.13 -7.53
N GLU A 248 -22.82 20.44 -7.64
CA GLU A 248 -22.62 21.38 -6.52
C GLU A 248 -23.73 21.32 -5.46
N ASN A 249 -24.97 21.00 -5.85
CA ASN A 249 -26.14 21.00 -4.95
C ASN A 249 -26.85 19.63 -4.92
N LEU A 250 -26.08 18.54 -4.84
CA LEU A 250 -26.64 17.19 -4.79
C LEU A 250 -27.07 16.83 -3.36
N PRO A 251 -28.21 16.14 -3.17
CA PRO A 251 -28.53 15.55 -1.87
C PRO A 251 -27.47 14.51 -1.54
N LEU A 252 -26.60 14.83 -0.58
CA LEU A 252 -25.57 13.93 -0.08
C LEU A 252 -26.20 12.81 0.74
N ARG A 253 -25.56 11.64 0.75
CA ARG A 253 -25.95 10.56 1.63
C ARG A 253 -25.59 10.92 3.06
N THR A 254 -26.54 10.72 3.97
CA THR A 254 -26.27 10.75 5.41
C THR A 254 -26.32 9.34 5.99
N ARG A 255 -25.76 9.18 7.20
CA ARG A 255 -25.76 7.91 7.92
C ARG A 255 -27.19 7.45 8.23
N GLU A 256 -28.05 8.37 8.63
CA GLU A 256 -29.45 8.08 8.97
C GLU A 256 -30.22 7.56 7.76
N MET A 257 -30.00 8.14 6.57
CA MET A 257 -30.61 7.67 5.33
C MET A 257 -30.14 6.27 4.96
N TYR A 258 -28.85 5.97 5.17
CA TYR A 258 -28.29 4.64 4.93
C TYR A 258 -28.90 3.61 5.88
N ASP A 259 -28.93 3.89 7.19
CA ASP A 259 -29.47 2.99 8.20
C ASP A 259 -30.96 2.67 7.94
N GLN A 260 -31.74 3.68 7.52
CA GLN A 260 -33.13 3.49 7.09
C GLN A 260 -33.25 2.56 5.87
N GLN A 261 -32.35 2.68 4.89
CA GLN A 261 -32.36 1.80 3.71
C GLN A 261 -32.03 0.35 4.06
N VAL A 262 -31.02 0.13 4.90
CA VAL A 262 -30.65 -1.21 5.35
C VAL A 262 -31.82 -1.85 6.10
N ASN A 263 -32.45 -1.12 7.02
CA ASN A 263 -33.59 -1.61 7.79
C ASN A 263 -34.83 -1.92 6.93
N ASN A 264 -35.04 -1.17 5.84
CA ASN A 264 -36.17 -1.39 4.94
C ASN A 264 -35.95 -2.53 3.93
N CYS A 265 -34.70 -2.87 3.61
CA CYS A 265 -34.35 -3.97 2.69
C CYS A 265 -34.37 -5.36 3.37
N CYS A 266 -34.27 -5.44 4.69
CA CYS A 266 -34.25 -6.71 5.45
C CYS A 266 -35.65 -7.16 5.93
N LYS A 267 -36.73 -6.74 5.25
CA LYS A 267 -38.09 -7.26 5.48
C LYS A 267 -38.49 -8.28 4.43
#